data_AF-A0A372RS70-F1
#
_entry.id   AF-A0A372RS70-F1
#
_cell.length_a   1.000
_cell.length_b   1.000
_cell.length_c   1.000
_cell.angle_alpha   90.00
_cell.angle_beta   90.00
_cell.angle_gamma   90.00
#
_symmetry.space_group_name_H-M   'P 1'
#
loop_
_entity.id
_entity.type
_entity.pdbx_description
1 polymer ?
#
loop_
_entity_poly.entity_id
_entity_poly.type
_entity_poly.pdbx_seq_one_letter_code
_entity_poly.pdbx_strand_id
1 'polypeptide(L)'
;MAQTPTHYPNDSTRNPSTLDYIFGSNNLYHPNANLIRNKNIRFKDYSARVKYPSYKITLKYPTLKLLVNSRMKEIEKDIKQALEMAYFKKYKRNLPKRNNFPLHIRQRYNQLYQLTSLKKYMNDRITLFFEHYETTLDSLNNDLNIQYNTAISIENISDVYKKHWKKKRKWLIKLYKIYNDNSVVNIPIELTTQEQLQGIISIISNLSNMIKNQLEKDRSSWDVEQITKFVERRNDDIKNNNSRMLNSIFERHPRKITLD
;
A
#
# COMPACT_ATOMS: atom_id res chain seq x y z
N MET A 1 -30.06 -24.78 25.54
CA MET A 1 -29.91 -24.84 24.06
C MET A 1 -28.99 -26.00 23.75
N ALA A 2 -29.49 -27.05 23.09
CA ALA A 2 -28.72 -28.26 22.78
C ALA A 2 -27.57 -27.93 21.82
N GLN A 3 -26.34 -28.33 22.16
CA GLN A 3 -25.17 -28.18 21.29
C GLN A 3 -25.18 -29.29 20.23
N THR A 4 -24.93 -28.92 18.98
CA THR A 4 -24.81 -29.89 17.89
C THR A 4 -23.51 -30.69 18.04
N PRO A 5 -23.55 -32.04 18.01
CA PRO A 5 -22.34 -32.85 18.06
C PRO A 5 -21.45 -32.59 16.84
N THR A 6 -20.15 -32.52 17.05
CA THR A 6 -19.15 -32.39 15.97
C THR A 6 -18.46 -33.72 15.67
N HIS A 7 -18.67 -34.73 16.51
CA HIS A 7 -18.17 -36.07 16.34
C HIS A 7 -19.26 -37.13 16.58
N TYR A 8 -19.39 -38.04 15.63
CA TYR A 8 -20.26 -39.21 15.71
C TYR A 8 -19.37 -40.46 15.71
N PRO A 9 -19.41 -41.30 16.77
CA PRO A 9 -18.64 -42.52 16.83
C PRO A 9 -19.19 -43.56 15.83
N ASN A 10 -18.30 -44.42 15.30
CA ASN A 10 -18.69 -45.52 14.40
C ASN A 10 -19.49 -46.62 15.09
N ASP A 11 -19.41 -46.71 16.42
CA ASP A 11 -20.20 -47.62 17.25
C ASP A 11 -21.55 -46.97 17.57
N SER A 12 -22.64 -47.59 17.10
CA SER A 12 -24.01 -47.09 17.22
C SER A 12 -24.53 -47.05 18.66
N THR A 13 -23.82 -47.67 19.61
CA THR A 13 -24.17 -47.63 21.04
C THR A 13 -23.61 -46.41 21.77
N ARG A 14 -22.73 -45.64 21.12
CA ARG A 14 -22.08 -44.48 21.75
C ARG A 14 -22.75 -43.16 21.37
N ASN A 15 -22.89 -42.31 22.38
CA ASN A 15 -23.51 -41.00 22.20
C ASN A 15 -22.61 -40.05 21.39
N PRO A 16 -23.18 -39.28 20.46
CA PRO A 16 -22.46 -38.22 19.75
C PRO A 16 -21.89 -37.17 20.72
N SER A 17 -20.71 -36.64 20.41
CA SER A 17 -20.02 -35.66 21.26
C SER A 17 -19.56 -34.44 20.46
N THR A 18 -19.35 -33.32 21.15
CA THR A 18 -18.76 -32.12 20.56
C THR A 18 -17.29 -32.07 20.98
N LEU A 19 -16.38 -32.36 20.05
CA LEU A 19 -14.93 -32.37 20.30
C LEU A 19 -14.25 -31.11 19.75
N ASP A 20 -14.82 -30.52 18.70
CA ASP A 20 -14.29 -29.32 18.06
C ASP A 20 -14.84 -28.05 18.72
N TYR A 21 -13.98 -27.32 19.43
CA TYR A 21 -14.30 -26.02 20.02
C TYR A 21 -13.46 -24.91 19.37
N ILE A 22 -14.10 -23.78 19.08
CA ILE A 22 -13.41 -22.53 18.73
C ILE A 22 -13.52 -21.60 19.92
N PHE A 23 -12.39 -21.32 20.58
CA PHE A 23 -12.32 -20.36 21.68
C PHE A 23 -11.93 -18.97 21.15
N GLY A 24 -12.74 -17.95 21.45
CA GLY A 24 -12.42 -16.55 21.20
C GLY A 24 -12.04 -15.82 22.48
N SER A 25 -11.18 -14.80 22.39
CA SER A 25 -10.86 -13.93 23.54
C SER A 25 -11.91 -12.81 23.69
N ASN A 26 -12.20 -12.41 24.93
CA ASN A 26 -13.05 -11.24 25.19
C ASN A 26 -12.47 -9.93 24.60
N ASN A 27 -11.16 -9.89 24.32
CA ASN A 27 -10.50 -8.74 23.69
C ASN A 27 -10.70 -8.69 22.15
N LEU A 28 -11.25 -9.74 21.54
CA LEU A 28 -11.76 -9.73 20.17
C LEU A 28 -13.22 -9.25 20.08
N TYR A 29 -13.83 -8.86 21.21
CA TYR A 29 -15.17 -8.29 21.29
C TYR A 29 -15.13 -6.80 20.91
N HIS A 30 -15.28 -6.50 19.61
CA HIS A 30 -15.55 -5.14 19.17
C HIS A 30 -16.99 -4.72 19.58
N PRO A 31 -17.24 -3.45 19.96
CA PRO A 31 -18.58 -2.96 20.35
C PRO A 31 -19.66 -3.14 19.26
N ASN A 32 -19.25 -3.40 18.02
CA ASN A 32 -20.13 -3.72 16.90
C ASN A 32 -20.37 -5.24 16.74
N ALA A 33 -20.40 -5.99 17.85
CA ALA A 33 -20.54 -7.44 17.90
C ALA A 33 -21.81 -7.95 17.18
N ASN A 34 -22.87 -7.15 17.09
CA ASN A 34 -24.10 -7.50 16.37
C ASN A 34 -23.91 -7.63 14.85
N LEU A 35 -22.98 -6.85 14.26
CA LEU A 35 -22.67 -6.91 12.82
C LEU A 35 -21.83 -8.14 12.47
N ILE A 36 -20.95 -8.58 13.37
CA ILE A 36 -20.10 -9.76 13.19
C ILE A 36 -20.88 -11.05 13.53
N ARG A 37 -21.73 -11.04 14.57
CA ARG A 37 -22.67 -12.12 14.85
C ARG A 37 -23.60 -12.37 13.67
N ASN A 38 -24.19 -11.33 13.09
CA ASN A 38 -25.07 -11.48 11.93
C ASN A 38 -24.35 -12.04 10.70
N LYS A 39 -23.06 -11.72 10.51
CA LYS A 39 -22.27 -12.28 9.41
C LYS A 39 -21.86 -13.74 9.64
N ASN A 40 -21.46 -14.11 10.85
CA ASN A 40 -21.14 -15.50 11.20
C ASN A 40 -22.37 -16.41 11.24
N ILE A 41 -23.53 -15.89 11.68
CA ILE A 41 -24.81 -16.61 11.59
C ILE A 41 -25.18 -16.83 10.13
N ARG A 42 -25.08 -15.82 9.27
CA ARG A 42 -25.32 -15.97 7.82
C ARG A 42 -24.35 -16.96 7.16
N PHE A 43 -23.08 -16.96 7.56
CA PHE A 43 -22.10 -17.90 7.03
C PHE A 43 -22.40 -19.34 7.47
N LYS A 44 -22.75 -19.56 8.75
CA LYS A 44 -23.19 -20.88 9.26
C LYS A 44 -24.50 -21.35 8.62
N ASP A 45 -25.48 -20.46 8.43
CA ASP A 45 -26.72 -20.77 7.74
C ASP A 45 -26.49 -21.11 6.26
N TYR A 46 -25.55 -20.44 5.60
CA TYR A 46 -25.18 -20.75 4.22
C TYR A 46 -24.46 -22.10 4.12
N SER A 47 -23.46 -22.34 4.97
CA SER A 47 -22.71 -23.60 4.98
C SER A 47 -23.55 -24.81 5.43
N ALA A 48 -24.61 -24.60 6.22
CA ALA A 48 -25.58 -25.65 6.56
C ALA A 48 -26.59 -25.94 5.43
N ARG A 49 -26.86 -24.98 4.52
CA ARG A 49 -27.84 -25.12 3.42
C ARG A 49 -27.21 -25.48 2.07
N VAL A 50 -25.91 -25.24 1.90
CA VAL A 50 -25.18 -25.59 0.68
C VAL A 50 -24.63 -27.00 0.83
N LYS A 51 -25.25 -27.96 0.12
CA LYS A 51 -24.59 -29.25 -0.13
C LYS A 51 -23.27 -28.95 -0.85
N TYR A 52 -22.17 -29.47 -0.34
CA TYR A 52 -20.90 -29.47 -1.08
C TYR A 52 -21.19 -29.98 -2.50
N PRO A 53 -20.80 -29.24 -3.55
CA PRO A 53 -21.03 -29.68 -4.91
C PRO A 53 -20.42 -31.07 -5.11
N SER A 54 -21.27 -32.07 -5.31
CA SER A 54 -20.82 -33.43 -5.62
C SER A 54 -20.45 -33.47 -7.10
N TYR A 55 -19.16 -33.40 -7.40
CA TYR A 55 -18.72 -33.37 -8.78
C TYR A 55 -18.71 -34.78 -9.38
N LYS A 56 -19.68 -35.10 -10.24
CA LYS A 56 -19.62 -36.32 -11.06
C LYS A 56 -18.41 -36.23 -12.00
N ILE A 57 -17.53 -37.23 -11.96
CA ILE A 57 -16.39 -37.34 -12.86
C ILE A 57 -16.92 -37.73 -14.24
N THR A 58 -17.09 -36.76 -15.12
CA THR A 58 -17.21 -37.04 -16.56
C THR A 58 -15.80 -37.06 -17.15
N LEU A 59 -15.36 -38.26 -17.55
CA LEU A 59 -14.11 -38.52 -18.28
C LEU A 59 -14.16 -37.88 -19.69
N LYS A 60 -14.12 -36.55 -19.75
CA LYS A 60 -14.12 -35.78 -21.01
C LYS A 60 -12.78 -35.11 -21.32
N TYR A 61 -11.75 -35.33 -20.50
CA TYR A 61 -10.46 -34.65 -20.66
C TYR A 61 -9.35 -35.67 -20.95
N PRO A 62 -8.61 -35.52 -22.05
CA PRO A 62 -7.67 -36.54 -22.53
C PRO A 62 -6.37 -36.63 -21.71
N THR A 63 -6.10 -35.67 -20.80
CA THR A 63 -4.92 -35.73 -19.91
C THR A 63 -5.21 -35.21 -18.51
N LEU A 64 -4.55 -35.81 -17.52
CA LEU A 64 -4.67 -35.46 -16.09
C LEU A 64 -4.36 -33.98 -15.82
N LYS A 65 -3.41 -33.41 -16.56
CA LYS A 65 -3.01 -31.99 -16.44
C LYS A 65 -4.13 -31.03 -16.84
N LEU A 66 -4.87 -31.33 -17.91
CA LEU A 66 -6.02 -30.53 -18.34
C LEU A 66 -7.17 -30.63 -17.34
N LEU A 67 -7.39 -31.82 -16.78
CA LEU A 67 -8.37 -32.04 -15.72
C LEU A 67 -8.04 -31.20 -14.47
N VAL A 68 -6.81 -31.28 -13.95
CA VAL A 68 -6.38 -30.52 -12.77
C VAL A 68 -6.48 -29.01 -13.01
N ASN A 69 -6.07 -28.52 -14.18
CA ASN A 69 -6.17 -27.10 -14.51
C ASN A 69 -7.63 -26.62 -14.62
N SER A 70 -8.52 -27.45 -15.17
CA SER A 70 -9.96 -27.13 -15.21
C SER A 70 -10.56 -27.10 -13.80
N ARG A 71 -10.20 -28.07 -12.96
CA ARG A 71 -10.61 -28.14 -11.55
C ARG A 71 -10.13 -26.96 -10.72
N MET A 72 -8.88 -26.55 -10.92
CA MET A 72 -8.34 -25.41 -10.19
C MET A 72 -9.07 -24.11 -10.54
N LYS A 73 -9.49 -23.95 -11.81
CA LYS A 73 -10.31 -22.82 -12.25
C LYS A 73 -11.73 -22.85 -11.68
N GLU A 74 -12.35 -24.02 -11.57
CA GLU A 74 -13.66 -24.18 -10.92
C GLU A 74 -13.59 -23.82 -9.44
N ILE A 75 -12.60 -24.34 -8.71
CA ILE A 75 -12.36 -24.03 -7.30
C ILE A 75 -12.11 -22.52 -7.11
N GLU A 76 -11.31 -21.90 -7.97
CA GLU A 76 -11.04 -20.46 -7.90
C GLU A 76 -12.32 -19.63 -8.12
N LYS A 77 -13.20 -20.08 -9.03
CA LYS A 77 -14.50 -19.44 -9.28
C LYS A 77 -15.43 -19.56 -8.08
N ASP A 78 -15.53 -20.75 -7.49
CA ASP A 78 -16.39 -21.01 -6.33
C ASP A 78 -15.92 -20.20 -5.10
N ILE A 79 -14.59 -20.11 -4.89
CA ILE A 79 -14.00 -19.24 -3.85
C ILE A 79 -14.37 -17.77 -4.09
N LYS A 80 -14.27 -17.28 -5.33
CA LYS A 80 -14.62 -15.88 -5.67
C LYS A 80 -16.11 -15.61 -5.41
N GLN A 81 -17.01 -16.51 -5.82
CA GLN A 81 -18.44 -16.37 -5.57
C GLN A 81 -18.78 -16.40 -4.08
N ALA A 82 -18.20 -17.33 -3.31
CA ALA A 82 -18.42 -17.41 -1.88
C ALA A 82 -17.96 -16.13 -1.16
N LEU A 83 -16.81 -15.56 -1.58
CA LEU A 83 -16.29 -14.31 -1.02
C LEU A 83 -17.16 -13.08 -1.36
N GLU A 84 -17.71 -13.02 -2.58
CA GLU A 84 -18.67 -11.98 -2.99
C GLU A 84 -19.98 -12.08 -2.20
N MET A 85 -20.54 -13.29 -2.09
CA MET A 85 -21.79 -13.55 -1.34
C MET A 85 -21.66 -13.27 0.16
N ALA A 86 -20.48 -13.52 0.74
CA ALA A 86 -20.22 -13.27 2.15
C ALA A 86 -19.97 -11.78 2.51
N TYR A 87 -20.13 -10.84 1.57
CA TYR A 87 -19.85 -9.40 1.76
C TYR A 87 -18.47 -9.15 2.42
N PHE A 88 -17.46 -9.97 2.09
CA PHE A 88 -16.08 -9.68 2.48
C PHE A 88 -15.60 -8.51 1.64
N LYS A 89 -15.51 -7.32 2.25
CA LYS A 89 -14.73 -6.22 1.65
C LYS A 89 -13.31 -6.75 1.49
N LYS A 90 -12.86 -6.97 0.24
CA LYS A 90 -11.42 -7.18 -0.05
C LYS A 90 -10.64 -6.17 0.78
N TYR A 91 -9.64 -6.64 1.52
CA TYR A 91 -8.72 -5.75 2.22
C TYR A 91 -8.14 -4.80 1.19
N LYS A 92 -8.66 -3.56 1.14
CA LYS A 92 -8.03 -2.50 0.40
C LYS A 92 -6.79 -2.18 1.22
N ARG A 93 -5.61 -2.54 0.71
CA ARG A 93 -4.36 -1.87 1.09
C ARG A 93 -4.59 -0.39 0.80
N ASN A 94 -5.17 0.34 1.74
CA ASN A 94 -5.09 1.78 1.70
C ASN A 94 -3.59 2.05 1.72
N LEU A 95 -3.07 2.71 0.67
CA LEU A 95 -1.68 3.13 0.68
C LEU A 95 -1.44 3.79 2.04
N PRO A 96 -0.40 3.41 2.80
CA PRO A 96 -0.15 3.99 4.10
C PRO A 96 -0.20 5.52 3.94
N LYS A 97 -1.01 6.20 4.76
CA LYS A 97 -0.99 7.67 4.81
C LYS A 97 0.49 8.07 4.95
N ARG A 98 0.97 9.07 4.20
CA ARG A 98 2.40 9.43 4.11
C ARG A 98 3.14 9.42 5.47
N ASN A 99 2.45 9.75 6.56
CA ASN A 99 2.98 9.73 7.93
C ASN A 99 3.40 8.35 8.48
N ASN A 100 2.95 7.26 7.88
CA ASN A 100 3.30 5.90 8.31
C ASN A 100 4.61 5.40 7.70
N PHE A 101 5.20 6.14 6.76
CA PHE A 101 6.50 5.77 6.20
C PHE A 101 7.65 6.24 7.09
N PRO A 102 8.75 5.46 7.14
CA PRO A 102 10.01 5.91 7.71
C PRO A 102 10.41 7.29 7.18
N LEU A 103 11.12 8.06 8.02
CA LEU A 103 11.52 9.43 7.69
C LEU A 103 12.28 9.51 6.36
N HIS A 104 13.20 8.60 6.10
CA HIS A 104 14.01 8.59 4.87
C HIS A 104 13.15 8.42 3.61
N ILE A 105 12.13 7.55 3.63
CA ILE A 105 11.19 7.37 2.50
C ILE A 105 10.38 8.66 2.27
N ARG A 106 9.89 9.28 3.35
CA ARG A 106 9.15 10.56 3.25
C ARG A 106 10.02 11.67 2.67
N GLN A 107 11.26 11.77 3.12
CA GLN A 107 12.22 12.77 2.62
C GLN A 107 12.46 12.60 1.11
N ARG A 108 12.63 11.36 0.63
CA ARG A 108 12.78 11.06 -0.81
C ARG A 108 11.57 11.50 -1.64
N TYR A 109 10.35 11.20 -1.19
CA TYR A 109 9.13 11.69 -1.87
C TYR A 109 9.08 13.22 -1.92
N ASN A 110 9.48 13.90 -0.84
CA ASN A 110 9.52 15.36 -0.81
C ASN A 110 10.59 15.94 -1.74
N GLN A 111 11.74 15.28 -1.87
CA GLN A 111 12.78 15.66 -2.84
C GLN A 111 12.27 15.53 -4.27
N LEU A 112 11.60 14.42 -4.61
CA LEU A 112 10.98 14.23 -5.93
C LEU A 112 9.98 15.34 -6.25
N TYR A 113 9.11 15.69 -5.29
CA TYR A 113 8.16 16.78 -5.46
C TYR A 113 8.86 18.11 -5.75
N GLN A 114 9.92 18.44 -5.00
CA GLN A 114 10.69 19.66 -5.22
C GLN A 114 11.42 19.66 -6.57
N LEU A 115 11.95 18.51 -7.01
CA LEU A 115 12.58 18.37 -8.33
C LEU A 115 11.57 18.54 -9.46
N THR A 116 10.36 17.98 -9.34
CA THR A 116 9.28 18.16 -10.32
C THR A 116 8.88 19.63 -10.43
N SER A 117 8.70 20.31 -9.29
CA SER A 117 8.41 21.75 -9.25
C SER A 117 9.54 22.56 -9.89
N LEU A 118 10.80 22.24 -9.61
CA LEU A 118 11.94 22.92 -10.20
C LEU A 118 12.04 22.68 -11.72
N LYS A 119 11.79 21.45 -12.18
CA LYS A 119 11.76 21.14 -13.62
C LYS A 119 10.69 21.96 -14.35
N LYS A 120 9.49 22.04 -13.78
CA LYS A 120 8.42 22.87 -14.33
C LYS A 120 8.86 24.33 -14.43
N TYR A 121 9.42 24.86 -13.35
CA TYR A 121 9.94 26.23 -13.32
C TYR A 121 11.02 26.53 -14.38
N MET A 122 11.89 25.55 -14.70
CA MET A 122 12.87 25.70 -15.78
C MET A 122 12.22 25.74 -17.16
N ASN A 123 11.25 24.83 -17.40
CA ASN A 123 10.49 24.81 -18.64
C ASN A 123 9.71 26.12 -18.84
N ASP A 124 9.02 26.59 -17.79
CA ASP A 124 8.27 27.84 -17.84
C ASP A 124 9.18 29.03 -18.23
N ARG A 125 10.44 29.05 -17.75
CA ARG A 125 11.41 30.07 -18.18
C ARG A 125 11.83 29.94 -19.64
N ILE A 126 12.07 28.73 -20.13
CA ILE A 126 12.39 28.50 -21.54
C ILE A 126 11.27 29.06 -22.42
N THR A 127 10.03 28.69 -22.09
CA THR A 127 8.85 29.10 -22.86
C THR A 127 8.64 30.62 -22.82
N LEU A 128 8.76 31.25 -21.64
CA LEU A 128 8.55 32.70 -21.51
C LEU A 128 9.66 33.55 -22.13
N PHE A 129 10.93 33.16 -21.98
CA PHE A 129 12.07 34.02 -22.32
C PHE A 129 12.82 33.64 -23.60
N PHE A 130 12.56 32.48 -24.19
CA PHE A 130 13.26 32.03 -25.41
C PHE A 130 12.32 31.61 -26.54
N GLU A 131 11.19 30.97 -26.24
CA GLU A 131 10.26 30.50 -27.28
C GLU A 131 9.24 31.59 -27.68
N HIS A 132 8.95 32.53 -26.78
CA HIS A 132 7.93 33.58 -26.99
C HIS A 132 8.47 35.01 -26.78
N TYR A 133 9.79 35.23 -26.78
CA TYR A 133 10.34 36.53 -26.36
C TYR A 133 10.59 37.52 -27.51
N GLU A 134 9.76 38.57 -27.54
CA GLU A 134 10.14 40.00 -27.41
C GLU A 134 8.90 40.91 -27.53
N THR A 135 7.86 40.50 -28.28
CA THR A 135 6.69 41.36 -28.53
C THR A 135 5.46 40.99 -27.70
N THR A 136 5.24 39.71 -27.42
CA THR A 136 4.04 39.22 -26.73
C THR A 136 4.11 39.40 -25.21
N LEU A 137 5.27 39.25 -24.59
CA LEU A 137 5.40 39.34 -23.13
C LEU A 137 5.31 40.78 -22.63
N ASP A 138 5.97 41.72 -23.31
CA ASP A 138 5.91 43.15 -22.98
C ASP A 138 4.51 43.73 -23.22
N SER A 139 3.87 43.38 -24.34
CA SER A 139 2.47 43.72 -24.61
C SER A 139 1.55 43.17 -23.51
N LEU A 140 1.65 41.87 -23.20
CA LEU A 140 0.81 41.24 -22.19
C LEU A 140 1.03 41.87 -20.80
N ASN A 141 2.28 42.14 -20.42
CA ASN A 141 2.60 42.76 -19.14
C ASN A 141 2.05 44.19 -19.07
N ASN A 142 2.13 44.96 -20.16
CA ASN A 142 1.52 46.29 -20.24
C ASN A 142 0.00 46.23 -20.15
N ASP A 143 -0.66 45.32 -20.89
CA ASP A 143 -2.10 45.14 -20.86
C ASP A 143 -2.60 44.76 -19.46
N LEU A 144 -1.89 43.84 -18.79
CA LEU A 144 -2.19 43.44 -17.41
C LEU A 144 -1.95 44.59 -16.42
N ASN A 145 -0.86 45.34 -16.58
CA ASN A 145 -0.58 46.50 -15.74
C ASN A 145 -1.67 47.57 -15.87
N ILE A 146 -2.18 47.81 -17.08
CA ILE A 146 -3.32 48.70 -17.32
C ILE A 146 -4.59 48.13 -16.68
N GLN A 147 -4.90 46.85 -16.92
CA GLN A 147 -6.12 46.19 -16.43
C GLN A 147 -6.22 46.19 -14.90
N TYR A 148 -5.11 45.90 -14.22
CA TYR A 148 -5.06 45.74 -12.76
C TYR A 148 -4.48 46.95 -12.02
N ASN A 149 -4.17 48.04 -12.74
CA ASN A 149 -3.52 49.24 -12.21
C ASN A 149 -2.25 48.90 -11.40
N THR A 150 -1.40 48.06 -11.97
CA THR A 150 -0.12 47.64 -11.37
C THR A 150 1.07 48.22 -12.14
N ALA A 151 2.25 48.24 -11.51
CA ALA A 151 3.49 48.72 -12.11
C ALA A 151 4.59 47.65 -12.03
N ILE A 152 4.30 46.43 -12.49
CA ILE A 152 5.27 45.33 -12.47
C ILE A 152 6.13 45.43 -13.73
N SER A 153 7.44 45.62 -13.57
CA SER A 153 8.40 45.53 -14.67
C SER A 153 8.86 44.09 -14.90
N ILE A 154 9.16 43.74 -16.14
CA ILE A 154 9.75 42.43 -16.49
C ILE A 154 11.12 42.23 -15.82
N GLU A 155 11.87 43.32 -15.63
CA GLU A 155 13.13 43.30 -14.87
C GLU A 155 12.92 42.82 -13.42
N ASN A 156 11.86 43.29 -12.75
CA ASN A 156 11.51 42.82 -11.40
C ASN A 156 11.22 41.31 -11.39
N ILE A 157 10.54 40.79 -12.41
CA ILE A 157 10.27 39.36 -12.57
C ILE A 157 11.58 38.57 -12.75
N SER A 158 12.50 39.09 -13.58
CA SER A 158 13.82 38.51 -13.80
C SER A 158 14.66 38.47 -12.51
N ASP A 159 14.59 39.51 -11.69
CA ASP A 159 15.30 39.57 -10.41
C ASP A 159 14.74 38.61 -9.36
N VAL A 160 13.42 38.48 -9.29
CA VAL A 160 12.76 37.45 -8.46
C VAL A 160 13.23 36.07 -8.88
N TYR A 161 13.34 35.83 -10.20
CA TYR A 161 13.86 34.57 -10.71
C TYR A 161 15.31 34.32 -10.24
N LYS A 162 16.21 35.28 -10.44
CA LYS A 162 17.63 35.16 -10.03
C LYS A 162 17.75 34.84 -8.54
N LYS A 163 16.95 35.51 -7.70
CA LYS A 163 16.91 35.26 -6.24
C LYS A 163 16.42 33.84 -5.92
N HIS A 164 15.37 33.36 -6.60
CA HIS A 164 14.87 32.01 -6.41
C HIS A 164 15.89 30.95 -6.84
N TRP A 165 16.51 31.15 -8.01
CA TRP A 165 17.53 30.25 -8.55
C TRP A 165 18.73 30.11 -7.61
N LYS A 166 19.26 31.20 -7.05
CA LYS A 166 20.39 31.14 -6.09
C LYS A 166 20.12 30.19 -4.92
N LYS A 167 18.90 30.18 -4.38
CA LYS A 167 18.49 29.26 -3.30
C LYS A 167 18.38 27.82 -3.82
N LYS A 168 17.71 27.62 -4.95
CA LYS A 168 17.51 26.28 -5.53
C LYS A 168 18.79 25.63 -6.03
N ARG A 169 19.73 26.42 -6.56
CA ARG A 169 21.08 25.99 -6.95
C ARG A 169 21.82 25.34 -5.79
N LYS A 170 21.89 26.01 -4.63
CA LYS A 170 22.57 25.46 -3.44
C LYS A 170 21.94 24.13 -3.00
N TRP A 171 20.61 24.08 -3.00
CA TRP A 171 19.88 22.86 -2.69
C TRP A 171 20.16 21.73 -3.71
N LEU A 172 20.17 22.04 -5.00
CA LEU A 172 20.42 21.07 -6.07
C LEU A 172 21.86 20.52 -6.01
N ILE A 173 22.86 21.37 -5.76
CA ILE A 173 24.25 20.94 -5.53
C ILE A 173 24.33 19.98 -4.34
N LYS A 174 23.71 20.34 -3.21
CA LYS A 174 23.70 19.48 -2.02
C LYS A 174 23.02 18.14 -2.30
N LEU A 175 21.89 18.16 -3.00
CA LEU A 175 21.17 16.96 -3.38
C LEU A 175 22.00 16.08 -4.31
N TYR A 176 22.68 16.66 -5.29
CA TYR A 176 23.53 15.93 -6.22
C TYR A 176 24.66 15.18 -5.51
N LYS A 177 25.32 15.83 -4.54
CA LYS A 177 26.37 15.20 -3.73
C LYS A 177 25.88 13.97 -2.95
N ILE A 178 24.64 14.01 -2.44
CA ILE A 178 24.04 12.89 -1.69
C ILE A 178 23.82 11.68 -2.58
N TYR A 179 23.46 11.89 -3.85
CA TYR A 179 23.05 10.81 -4.75
C TYR A 179 24.15 10.33 -5.70
N ASN A 180 25.20 11.13 -5.93
CA ASN A 180 26.27 10.81 -6.88
C ASN A 180 27.65 10.80 -6.21
N ASP A 181 27.79 10.13 -5.06
CA ASP A 181 29.06 9.87 -4.37
C ASP A 181 29.99 11.09 -4.22
N ASN A 182 29.44 12.23 -3.80
CA ASN A 182 30.17 13.50 -3.66
C ASN A 182 30.80 14.07 -4.94
N SER A 183 30.40 13.57 -6.12
CA SER A 183 30.83 14.11 -7.40
C SER A 183 30.54 15.60 -7.51
N VAL A 184 31.50 16.34 -8.06
CA VAL A 184 31.37 17.77 -8.29
C VAL A 184 30.52 17.99 -9.53
N VAL A 185 29.34 18.58 -9.36
CA VAL A 185 28.52 19.07 -10.47
C VAL A 185 28.74 20.56 -10.66
N ASN A 186 29.11 20.97 -11.86
CA ASN A 186 29.20 22.37 -12.20
C ASN A 186 27.82 22.90 -12.58
N ILE A 187 27.08 23.42 -11.59
CA ILE A 187 25.80 24.09 -11.82
C ILE A 187 26.05 25.59 -11.99
N PRO A 188 25.68 26.19 -13.13
CA PRO A 188 25.87 27.62 -13.39
C PRO A 188 25.29 28.52 -12.29
N ILE A 189 25.98 29.62 -11.99
CA ILE A 189 25.50 30.61 -11.00
C ILE A 189 24.27 31.35 -11.56
N GLU A 190 24.30 31.66 -12.85
CA GLU A 190 23.23 32.33 -13.57
C GLU A 190 22.76 31.45 -14.74
N LEU A 191 21.49 31.61 -15.12
CA LEU A 191 20.85 30.85 -16.20
C LEU A 191 20.43 31.83 -17.29
N THR A 192 21.40 32.25 -18.10
CA THR A 192 21.23 33.27 -19.13
C THR A 192 20.93 32.67 -20.49
N THR A 193 21.23 31.39 -20.73
CA THR A 193 21.01 30.73 -22.02
C THR A 193 20.02 29.57 -21.92
N GLN A 194 19.34 29.28 -23.03
CA GLN A 194 18.44 28.14 -23.14
C GLN A 194 19.17 26.80 -22.92
N GLU A 195 20.39 26.67 -23.42
CA GLU A 195 21.23 25.47 -23.25
C GLU A 195 21.54 25.20 -21.77
N GLN A 196 21.84 26.25 -20.98
CA GLN A 196 22.04 26.11 -19.54
C GLN A 196 20.77 25.58 -18.86
N LEU A 197 19.60 26.10 -19.23
CA LEU A 197 18.32 25.64 -18.68
C LEU A 197 18.05 24.18 -19.03
N GLN A 198 18.28 23.79 -20.28
CA GLN A 198 18.16 22.40 -20.73
C GLN A 198 19.14 21.46 -20.01
N GLY A 199 20.38 21.90 -19.81
CA GLY A 199 21.38 21.18 -19.01
C GLY A 199 20.90 20.94 -17.56
N ILE A 200 20.31 21.95 -16.93
CA ILE A 200 19.71 21.80 -15.59
C ILE A 200 18.52 20.84 -15.61
N ILE A 201 17.65 20.89 -16.62
CA ILE A 201 16.52 19.95 -16.77
C ILE A 201 17.01 18.51 -16.89
N SER A 202 18.11 18.29 -17.63
CA SER A 202 18.77 16.99 -17.74
C SER A 202 19.28 16.50 -16.39
N ILE A 203 20.02 17.34 -15.65
CA ILE A 203 20.50 17.04 -14.29
C ILE A 203 19.34 16.69 -13.35
N ILE A 204 18.25 17.46 -13.37
CA ILE A 204 17.06 17.21 -12.55
C ILE A 204 16.42 15.87 -12.91
N SER A 205 16.36 15.53 -14.20
CA SER A 205 15.77 14.28 -14.67
C SER A 205 16.61 13.08 -14.23
N ASN A 206 17.94 13.18 -14.34
CA ASN A 206 18.87 12.16 -13.86
C ASN A 206 18.74 11.94 -12.34
N LEU A 207 18.76 13.01 -11.55
CA LEU A 207 18.56 12.93 -10.11
C LEU A 207 17.19 12.33 -9.75
N SER A 208 16.15 12.71 -10.47
CA SER A 208 14.80 12.17 -10.24
C SER A 208 14.77 10.65 -10.45
N ASN A 209 15.46 10.15 -11.48
CA ASN A 209 15.54 8.72 -11.75
C ASN A 209 16.34 7.98 -10.66
N MET A 210 17.49 8.52 -10.24
CA MET A 210 18.29 7.95 -9.15
C MET A 210 17.48 7.87 -7.84
N ILE A 211 16.75 8.93 -7.49
CA ILE A 211 15.92 8.97 -6.29
C ILE A 211 14.77 7.96 -6.40
N LYS A 212 14.11 7.85 -7.56
CA LYS A 212 13.03 6.87 -7.80
C LYS A 212 13.54 5.44 -7.63
N ASN A 213 14.66 5.09 -8.26
CA ASN A 213 15.25 3.76 -8.16
C ASN A 213 15.58 3.39 -6.72
N GLN A 214 16.16 4.32 -5.96
CA GLN A 214 16.45 4.07 -4.55
C GLN A 214 15.18 4.01 -3.69
N LEU A 215 14.18 4.84 -4.01
CA LEU A 215 12.89 4.82 -3.32
C LEU A 215 12.14 3.50 -3.52
N GLU A 216 12.20 2.90 -4.71
CA GLU A 216 11.64 1.59 -4.99
C GLU A 216 12.29 0.49 -4.13
N LYS A 217 13.62 0.51 -4.01
CA LYS A 217 14.37 -0.40 -3.13
C LYS A 217 13.95 -0.24 -1.67
N ASP A 218 13.95 1.00 -1.16
CA ASP A 218 13.60 1.29 0.23
C ASP A 218 12.14 0.91 0.53
N ARG A 219 11.20 1.18 -0.40
CA ARG A 219 9.78 0.80 -0.26
C ARG A 219 9.60 -0.71 -0.24
N SER A 220 10.27 -1.43 -1.14
CA SER A 220 10.22 -2.90 -1.20
C SER A 220 10.75 -3.51 0.10
N SER A 221 11.92 -3.06 0.56
CA SER A 221 12.51 -3.50 1.82
C SER A 221 11.58 -3.25 3.02
N TRP A 222 10.99 -2.06 3.10
CA TRP A 222 10.07 -1.73 4.18
C TRP A 222 8.78 -2.56 4.11
N ASP A 223 8.22 -2.79 2.91
CA ASP A 223 7.03 -3.62 2.75
C ASP A 223 7.30 -5.07 3.20
N VAL A 224 8.49 -5.62 2.89
CA VAL A 224 8.94 -6.95 3.39
C VAL A 224 9.02 -6.95 4.92
N GLU A 225 9.68 -5.96 5.52
CA GLU A 225 9.80 -5.84 6.98
C GLU A 225 8.43 -5.78 7.67
N GLN A 226 7.47 -5.04 7.11
CA GLN A 226 6.12 -4.97 7.68
C GLN A 226 5.37 -6.31 7.61
N ILE A 227 5.56 -7.07 6.52
CA ILE A 227 4.98 -8.40 6.38
C ILE A 227 5.62 -9.34 7.40
N THR A 228 6.94 -9.36 7.51
CA THR A 228 7.67 -10.20 8.48
C THR A 228 7.20 -9.91 9.91
N LYS A 229 7.15 -8.65 10.33
CA LYS A 229 6.65 -8.25 11.66
C LYS A 229 5.19 -8.65 11.91
N PHE A 230 4.37 -8.72 10.86
CA PHE A 230 2.99 -9.20 11.00
C PHE A 230 2.95 -10.72 11.20
N VAL A 231 3.73 -11.47 10.42
CA VAL A 231 3.82 -12.93 10.53
C VAL A 231 4.39 -13.34 11.89
N GLU A 232 5.46 -12.72 12.35
CA GLU A 232 6.08 -13.01 13.66
C GLU A 232 5.08 -12.80 14.81
N ARG A 233 4.40 -11.65 14.84
CA ARG A 233 3.35 -11.41 15.85
C ARG A 233 2.25 -12.47 15.82
N ARG A 234 1.84 -12.93 14.64
CA ARG A 234 0.84 -14.00 14.51
C ARG A 234 1.36 -15.34 15.02
N ASN A 235 2.62 -15.67 14.75
CA ASN A 235 3.25 -16.88 15.27
C ASN A 235 3.34 -16.85 16.79
N ASP A 236 3.71 -15.71 17.36
CA ASP A 236 3.75 -15.51 18.82
C ASP A 236 2.37 -15.64 19.45
N ASP A 237 1.34 -15.03 18.85
CA ASP A 237 -0.05 -15.18 19.30
C ASP A 237 -0.49 -16.65 19.30
N ILE A 238 -0.18 -17.41 18.24
CA ILE A 238 -0.48 -18.83 18.14
C ILE A 238 0.26 -19.62 19.22
N LYS A 239 1.56 -19.39 19.39
CA LYS A 239 2.39 -20.05 20.41
C LYS A 239 1.85 -19.81 21.82
N ASN A 240 1.50 -18.56 22.12
CA ASN A 240 0.95 -18.17 23.42
C ASN A 240 -0.42 -18.79 23.66
N ASN A 241 -1.29 -18.82 22.65
CA ASN A 241 -2.61 -19.46 22.76
C ASN A 241 -2.50 -20.97 22.97
N ASN A 242 -1.61 -21.64 22.22
CA ASN A 242 -1.35 -23.06 22.39
C ASN A 242 -0.81 -23.37 23.79
N SER A 243 0.11 -22.55 24.30
CA SER A 243 0.65 -22.71 25.66
C SER A 243 -0.45 -22.58 26.73
N ARG A 244 -1.32 -21.56 26.60
CA ARG A 244 -2.48 -21.38 27.50
C ARG A 244 -3.46 -22.55 27.42
N MET A 245 -3.73 -23.06 26.23
CA MET A 245 -4.61 -24.21 26.02
C MET A 245 -4.05 -25.46 26.71
N LEU A 246 -2.77 -25.77 26.52
CA LEU A 246 -2.12 -26.91 27.15
C LEU A 246 -2.14 -26.79 28.68
N ASN A 247 -1.78 -25.64 29.23
CA ASN A 247 -1.84 -25.41 30.68
C ASN A 247 -3.28 -25.57 31.20
N SER A 248 -4.28 -25.07 30.48
CA SER A 248 -5.70 -25.25 30.82
C SER A 248 -6.14 -26.72 30.80
N ILE A 249 -5.50 -27.60 30.04
CA ILE A 249 -5.78 -29.04 30.04
C ILE A 249 -5.05 -29.74 31.19
N PHE A 250 -3.76 -29.44 31.37
CA PHE A 250 -2.90 -30.14 32.33
C PHE A 250 -3.07 -29.67 33.78
N GLU A 251 -3.42 -28.41 34.02
CA GLU A 251 -3.64 -27.85 35.36
C GLU A 251 -5.09 -28.04 35.85
N ARG A 252 -5.99 -28.61 35.04
CA ARG A 252 -7.31 -29.02 35.51
C ARG A 252 -7.17 -30.27 36.37
N HIS A 253 -7.45 -30.15 37.66
CA HIS A 253 -7.74 -31.32 38.48
C HIS A 253 -9.04 -31.99 37.95
N PRO A 254 -9.01 -33.28 37.59
CA PRO A 254 -10.21 -33.97 37.16
C PRO A 254 -11.23 -33.95 38.30
N ARG A 255 -12.40 -33.37 38.06
CA ARG A 255 -13.52 -33.49 39.01
C ARG A 255 -13.91 -34.97 39.03
N LYS A 256 -13.87 -35.60 40.21
CA LYS A 256 -14.37 -36.97 40.41
C LYS A 256 -15.77 -37.06 39.83
N ILE A 257 -15.93 -37.87 38.79
CA ILE A 257 -17.25 -38.24 38.28
C ILE A 257 -17.79 -39.23 39.30
N THR A 258 -18.71 -38.79 40.16
CA THR A 258 -19.58 -39.71 40.91
C THR A 258 -20.62 -40.20 39.92
N LEU A 259 -20.60 -41.50 39.66
CA LEU A 259 -21.68 -42.19 38.98
C LEU A 259 -22.74 -42.47 40.06
N ASP A 260 -23.93 -41.90 39.89
CA ASP A 260 -25.14 -42.29 40.62
C ASP A 260 -25.69 -43.60 40.05
#